data_AF-A0ABD2WFY3-F1
#
_entry.id   AF-A0ABD2WFY3-F1
#
_cell.length_a   1.000
_cell.length_b   1.000
_cell.length_c   1.000
_cell.angle_alpha   90.00
_cell.angle_beta   90.00
_cell.angle_gamma   90.00
#
_symmetry.space_group_name_H-M   'P 1'
#
loop_
_entity.id
_entity.type
_entity.pdbx_description
1 polymer ?
#
loop_
_entity_poly.entity_id
_entity_poly.type
_entity_poly.pdbx_seq_one_letter_code
_entity_poly.pdbx_strand_id
1 'polypeptide(L)'
;MHSGADYSATCPKESGVVLTHYGTVALGSVVAAVAAALQPQQVRARLLQDLPGLAATRPAAGGSSDRQRAAWRRDGKSSQSRVDNVWLATLAGDLAEMVVNQGPATREQMYLGASGFWNSTIRPRAFYVRHRYDSWDATRAELLGDVDGLILARHMEQWPAQVADGLRLSQLLDMYYSEKGVVAVTGGGLDNGASSSSRVASACRRSQDFAWAAPNSLIEEQTYAAAQVIGYLGAGAAPVSEEALQRLSTRAVVTFDRYANQGLLGAQPCLGQRRDRPRLELLVAFDGAFTPEYTAEFLASLIDDFDVSAYGSRMGLLDGETGRWLTNVTASTSDAHQALNRLSRINWPDTVDFPAVLGSIEAYLDKNWQDKSGASHAAGSVATAVVLLVPQVHLNERQLTQALESVKRLKSKHPDTQFLYYTCESKYDQFRRFLLTDEDHVVKSLVASDISRHLSSVPKTLRPTSCSSEVPSEKSYFEDYIDPDETNTYRLHPHWRYRTKRLTLSVQGVGYGLMKVCWWNQWTSSSPRMSHRCDDLSLYTDLTLADEANLCDENEDKKCPITYVQVTNVSSTVKCVEKQCRYPDQVRYRVRVETDECSSGARNASVLKLTLTLLLLVSLIQ
;
A
#
# COMPACT_ATOMS: atom_id res chain seq x y z
N MET A 1 24.74 20.36 -13.25
CA MET A 1 25.00 20.28 -14.70
C MET A 1 24.43 18.96 -15.23
N HIS A 2 23.23 19.00 -15.79
CA HIS A 2 22.81 18.23 -16.97
C HIS A 2 21.54 18.92 -17.47
N SER A 3 21.77 19.79 -18.45
CA SER A 3 20.76 20.50 -19.21
C SER A 3 19.84 19.51 -19.91
N GLY A 4 18.54 19.79 -19.90
CA GLY A 4 17.54 19.05 -20.64
C GLY A 4 17.89 18.95 -22.11
N ALA A 5 18.28 17.75 -22.52
CA ALA A 5 18.11 17.31 -23.89
C ALA A 5 16.70 16.71 -23.96
N ASP A 6 15.92 17.14 -24.96
CA ASP A 6 14.63 16.56 -25.27
C ASP A 6 14.82 15.13 -25.80
N TYR A 7 14.83 14.15 -24.90
CA TYR A 7 14.98 12.72 -25.22
C TYR A 7 13.79 12.14 -26.00
N SER A 8 12.73 12.92 -26.25
CA SER A 8 11.55 12.46 -27.00
C SER A 8 11.85 12.15 -28.47
N ALA A 9 12.96 12.64 -29.02
CA ALA A 9 13.32 12.44 -30.42
C ALA A 9 14.12 11.16 -30.73
N THR A 10 14.60 10.41 -29.72
CA THR A 10 15.55 9.29 -29.95
C THR A 10 15.17 7.96 -29.29
N CYS A 11 14.23 7.93 -28.35
CA CYS A 11 13.75 6.70 -27.73
C CYS A 11 12.22 6.70 -27.63
N PRO A 12 11.51 5.72 -28.23
CA PRO A 12 10.06 5.63 -28.10
C PRO A 12 9.65 5.43 -26.65
N LYS A 13 8.49 5.99 -26.29
CA LYS A 13 7.87 5.81 -24.97
C LYS A 13 6.89 4.65 -25.04
N GLU A 14 7.03 3.69 -24.14
CA GLU A 14 6.05 2.62 -23.93
C GLU A 14 5.09 3.03 -22.81
N SER A 15 3.80 2.83 -23.06
CA SER A 15 2.71 3.21 -22.15
C SER A 15 2.03 1.97 -21.60
N GLY A 16 1.34 2.08 -20.47
CA GLY A 16 0.67 0.92 -19.83
C GLY A 16 1.62 0.00 -19.06
N VAL A 17 2.91 0.37 -18.93
CA VAL A 17 3.90 -0.33 -18.11
C VAL A 17 4.01 0.26 -16.71
N VAL A 18 4.36 -0.58 -15.75
CA VAL A 18 4.54 -0.21 -14.34
C VAL A 18 5.86 -0.78 -13.83
N LEU A 19 6.55 0.01 -13.00
CA LEU A 19 7.75 -0.45 -12.29
C LEU A 19 7.31 -1.22 -11.04
N THR A 20 7.70 -2.49 -10.94
CA THR A 20 7.53 -3.33 -9.75
C THR A 20 8.90 -3.66 -9.15
N HIS A 21 8.93 -4.18 -7.93
CA HIS A 21 10.17 -4.71 -7.33
C HIS A 21 10.81 -5.82 -8.17
N TYR A 22 10.02 -6.48 -9.02
CA TYR A 22 10.40 -7.61 -9.85
C TYR A 22 10.57 -7.25 -11.34
N GLY A 23 10.68 -5.95 -11.65
CA GLY A 23 10.92 -5.45 -13.00
C GLY A 23 9.80 -4.58 -13.55
N THR A 24 10.01 -4.09 -14.77
CA THR A 24 9.01 -3.31 -15.51
C THR A 24 8.06 -4.26 -16.22
N VAL A 25 6.75 -4.09 -16.00
CA VAL A 25 5.73 -5.03 -16.47
C VAL A 25 4.61 -4.29 -17.18
N ALA A 26 4.17 -4.82 -18.32
CA ALA A 26 2.95 -4.38 -18.98
C ALA A 26 1.73 -4.97 -18.25
N LEU A 27 1.11 -4.17 -17.37
CA LEU A 27 -0.06 -4.65 -16.61
C LEU A 27 -1.29 -4.87 -17.49
N GLY A 28 -1.32 -4.33 -18.71
CA GLY A 28 -2.38 -4.57 -19.68
C GLY A 28 -2.61 -6.06 -19.94
N SER A 29 -1.55 -6.81 -20.29
CA SER A 29 -1.61 -8.25 -20.54
C SER A 29 -2.01 -9.02 -19.28
N VAL A 30 -1.50 -8.62 -18.10
CA VAL A 30 -1.87 -9.24 -16.81
C VAL A 30 -3.36 -9.11 -16.54
N VAL A 31 -3.92 -7.89 -16.67
CA VAL A 31 -5.34 -7.62 -16.45
C VAL A 31 -6.20 -8.32 -17.50
N ALA A 32 -5.75 -8.35 -18.76
CA ALA A 32 -6.45 -9.05 -19.83
C ALA A 32 -6.49 -10.56 -19.59
N ALA A 33 -5.40 -11.17 -19.13
CA ALA A 33 -5.33 -12.58 -18.78
C ALA A 33 -6.28 -12.93 -17.62
N VAL A 34 -6.30 -12.10 -16.57
CA VAL A 34 -7.23 -12.26 -15.45
C VAL A 34 -8.68 -12.18 -15.92
N ALA A 35 -9.01 -11.19 -16.77
CA ALA A 35 -10.36 -11.07 -17.33
C ALA A 35 -10.72 -12.27 -18.22
N ALA A 36 -9.80 -12.74 -19.06
CA ALA A 36 -9.98 -13.91 -19.92
C ALA A 36 -10.18 -15.20 -19.10
N ALA A 37 -9.44 -15.37 -17.99
CA ALA A 37 -9.55 -16.53 -17.11
C ALA A 37 -10.88 -16.58 -16.35
N LEU A 38 -11.46 -15.42 -16.03
CA LEU A 38 -12.80 -15.32 -15.42
C LEU A 38 -13.93 -15.65 -16.40
N GLN A 39 -13.66 -15.57 -17.71
CA GLN A 39 -14.60 -15.90 -18.78
C GLN A 39 -13.89 -16.75 -19.85
N PRO A 40 -13.49 -17.99 -19.53
CA PRO A 40 -12.66 -18.80 -20.41
C PRO A 40 -13.43 -19.13 -21.69
N GLN A 41 -12.79 -18.89 -22.84
CA GLN A 41 -13.36 -19.12 -24.16
C GLN A 41 -12.34 -19.78 -25.07
N GLN A 42 -12.79 -20.81 -25.79
CA GLN A 42 -11.99 -21.48 -26.79
C GLN A 42 -12.74 -21.53 -28.13
N VAL A 43 -12.23 -20.80 -29.11
CA VAL A 43 -12.91 -20.57 -30.40
C VAL A 43 -12.06 -21.08 -31.55
N ARG A 44 -12.68 -21.69 -32.56
CA ARG A 44 -11.95 -22.07 -33.78
C ARG A 44 -11.44 -20.81 -34.49
N ALA A 45 -10.15 -20.78 -34.85
CA ALA A 45 -9.54 -19.62 -35.52
C ALA A 45 -10.34 -19.17 -36.75
N ARG A 46 -10.82 -20.15 -37.54
CA ARG A 46 -11.67 -19.91 -38.70
C ARG A 46 -12.98 -19.16 -38.38
N LEU A 47 -13.63 -19.46 -37.25
CA LEU A 47 -14.87 -18.78 -36.88
C LEU A 47 -14.62 -17.28 -36.67
N LEU A 48 -13.48 -16.92 -36.08
CA LEU A 48 -13.08 -15.53 -35.87
C LEU A 48 -12.78 -14.80 -37.19
N GLN A 49 -12.26 -15.51 -38.19
CA GLN A 49 -12.02 -14.97 -39.54
C GLN A 49 -13.34 -14.73 -40.31
N ASP A 50 -14.35 -15.57 -40.06
CA ASP A 50 -15.65 -15.52 -40.72
C ASP A 50 -16.64 -14.53 -40.04
N LEU A 51 -16.28 -13.92 -38.89
CA LEU A 51 -17.15 -12.98 -38.17
C LEU A 51 -17.42 -11.70 -38.99
N PRO A 52 -18.69 -11.39 -39.31
CA PRO A 52 -19.05 -10.15 -39.97
C PRO A 52 -18.69 -8.94 -39.09
N GLY A 53 -17.97 -7.97 -39.65
CA GLY A 53 -17.67 -6.70 -38.97
C GLY A 53 -16.32 -6.60 -38.25
N LEU A 54 -15.64 -7.71 -37.92
CA LEU A 54 -14.31 -7.64 -37.29
C LEU A 54 -13.25 -6.98 -38.21
N ALA A 55 -13.38 -7.19 -39.52
CA ALA A 55 -12.52 -6.56 -40.52
C ALA A 55 -12.95 -5.13 -40.89
N ALA A 56 -14.11 -4.65 -40.39
CA ALA A 56 -14.67 -3.34 -40.70
C ALA A 56 -14.36 -2.28 -39.62
N THR A 57 -13.94 -2.70 -38.42
CA THR A 57 -13.73 -1.80 -37.25
C THR A 57 -12.35 -1.13 -37.21
N ARG A 58 -11.36 -1.54 -38.01
CA ARG A 58 -10.14 -0.76 -38.22
C ARG A 58 -10.27 0.03 -39.54
N PRO A 59 -10.36 1.37 -39.53
CA PRO A 59 -10.11 2.13 -40.74
C PRO A 59 -8.70 1.78 -41.21
N ALA A 60 -8.56 1.44 -42.49
CA ALA A 60 -7.29 1.07 -43.10
C ALA A 60 -6.31 2.25 -43.02
N ALA A 61 -5.59 2.36 -41.91
CA ALA A 61 -4.42 3.21 -41.80
C ALA A 61 -3.35 2.60 -42.72
N GLY A 62 -3.38 3.02 -43.99
CA GLY A 62 -2.49 2.51 -45.03
C GLY A 62 -3.09 1.40 -45.89
N GLY A 63 -4.24 1.64 -46.54
CA GLY A 63 -4.57 1.06 -47.86
C GLY A 63 -4.44 -0.47 -48.05
N SER A 64 -4.52 -1.29 -47.01
CA SER A 64 -4.42 -2.76 -47.14
C SER A 64 -5.65 -3.28 -47.88
N SER A 65 -5.46 -3.54 -49.18
CA SER A 65 -6.50 -3.98 -50.11
C SER A 65 -7.18 -5.26 -49.65
N ASP A 66 -8.48 -5.40 -49.92
CA ASP A 66 -9.25 -6.64 -49.73
C ASP A 66 -8.57 -7.89 -50.35
N ARG A 67 -7.61 -7.69 -51.27
CA ARG A 67 -6.77 -8.74 -51.86
C ARG A 67 -5.85 -9.43 -50.86
N GLN A 68 -5.23 -8.72 -49.91
CA GLN A 68 -4.37 -9.35 -48.89
C GLN A 68 -5.18 -10.24 -47.96
N ARG A 69 -6.34 -9.74 -47.49
CA ARG A 69 -7.29 -10.51 -46.69
C ARG A 69 -7.83 -11.72 -47.46
N ALA A 70 -8.11 -11.58 -48.75
CA ALA A 70 -8.51 -12.69 -49.62
C ALA A 70 -7.40 -13.72 -49.85
N ALA A 71 -6.12 -13.34 -49.80
CA ALA A 71 -4.99 -14.27 -49.87
C ALA A 71 -4.89 -15.10 -48.59
N TRP A 72 -4.90 -14.47 -47.42
CA TRP A 72 -4.96 -15.15 -46.12
C TRP A 72 -6.16 -16.10 -46.00
N ARG A 73 -7.34 -15.69 -46.50
CA ARG A 73 -8.55 -16.52 -46.52
C ARG A 73 -8.46 -17.72 -47.47
N ARG A 74 -7.60 -17.65 -48.50
CA ARG A 74 -7.43 -18.72 -49.50
C ARG A 74 -6.48 -19.80 -48.98
N ASP A 75 -5.42 -19.37 -48.31
CA ASP A 75 -4.38 -20.25 -47.76
C ASP A 75 -4.80 -20.84 -46.40
N GLY A 76 -5.65 -20.16 -45.62
CA GLY A 76 -6.14 -20.63 -44.31
C GLY A 76 -7.31 -21.64 -44.33
N LYS A 77 -7.66 -22.24 -45.47
CA LYS A 77 -8.87 -23.08 -45.60
C LYS A 77 -8.86 -24.39 -44.78
N SER A 78 -7.72 -24.80 -44.23
CA SER A 78 -7.47 -26.10 -43.60
C SER A 78 -7.55 -26.12 -42.07
N SER A 79 -7.34 -24.98 -41.40
CA SER A 79 -7.06 -24.97 -39.96
C SER A 79 -8.25 -25.34 -39.08
N GLN A 80 -8.10 -26.40 -38.28
CA GLN A 80 -8.99 -26.75 -37.15
C GLN A 80 -8.53 -26.14 -35.81
N SER A 81 -7.46 -25.33 -35.82
CA SER A 81 -6.86 -24.81 -34.59
C SER A 81 -7.86 -24.00 -33.79
N ARG A 82 -7.81 -24.16 -32.46
CA ARG A 82 -8.65 -23.43 -31.52
C ARG A 82 -7.78 -22.46 -30.74
N VAL A 83 -8.21 -21.21 -30.71
CA VAL A 83 -7.58 -20.13 -29.96
C VAL A 83 -8.27 -20.03 -28.62
N ASP A 84 -7.48 -20.10 -27.57
CA ASP A 84 -7.89 -19.83 -26.20
C ASP A 84 -7.68 -18.33 -25.89
N ASN A 85 -8.66 -17.70 -25.25
CA ASN A 85 -8.63 -16.27 -25.00
C ASN A 85 -7.58 -15.84 -23.98
N VAL A 86 -7.19 -16.69 -23.02
CA VAL A 86 -6.09 -16.39 -22.09
C VAL A 86 -4.77 -16.36 -22.83
N TRP A 87 -4.53 -17.36 -23.67
CA TRP A 87 -3.32 -17.45 -24.48
C TRP A 87 -3.22 -16.29 -25.49
N LEU A 88 -4.32 -15.96 -26.16
CA LEU A 88 -4.37 -14.83 -27.10
C LEU A 88 -4.13 -13.48 -26.42
N ALA A 89 -4.59 -13.31 -25.17
CA ALA A 89 -4.41 -12.08 -24.40
C ALA A 89 -3.02 -11.95 -23.75
N THR A 90 -2.16 -12.94 -23.95
CA THR A 90 -0.82 -13.02 -23.35
C THR A 90 0.19 -13.52 -24.40
N LEU A 91 1.09 -14.43 -24.01
CA LEU A 91 2.29 -14.81 -24.75
C LEU A 91 2.01 -15.26 -26.19
N ALA A 92 0.93 -15.99 -26.44
CA ALA A 92 0.64 -16.46 -27.79
C ALA A 92 0.21 -15.32 -28.72
N GLY A 93 -0.43 -14.28 -28.19
CA GLY A 93 -0.77 -13.06 -28.94
C GLY A 93 0.49 -12.31 -29.38
N ASP A 94 1.37 -11.97 -28.44
CA ASP A 94 2.58 -11.19 -28.71
C ASP A 94 3.57 -11.95 -29.62
N LEU A 95 3.74 -13.26 -29.41
CA LEU A 95 4.54 -14.08 -30.31
C LEU A 95 3.91 -14.20 -31.70
N ALA A 96 2.58 -14.22 -31.80
CA ALA A 96 1.89 -14.25 -33.08
C ALA A 96 2.03 -12.92 -33.84
N GLU A 97 2.00 -11.77 -33.16
CA GLU A 97 2.32 -10.48 -33.78
C GLU A 97 3.75 -10.49 -34.34
N MET A 98 4.72 -11.00 -33.58
CA MET A 98 6.09 -11.16 -34.03
C MET A 98 6.18 -12.07 -35.28
N VAL A 99 5.46 -13.21 -35.28
CA VAL A 99 5.40 -14.14 -36.43
C VAL A 99 4.88 -13.45 -37.69
N VAL A 100 3.84 -12.64 -37.56
CA VAL A 100 3.12 -12.04 -38.68
C VAL A 100 3.80 -10.76 -39.18
N ASN A 101 4.35 -9.94 -38.29
CA ASN A 101 4.96 -8.64 -38.62
C ASN A 101 6.46 -8.76 -38.93
N GLN A 102 7.23 -9.46 -38.09
CA GLN A 102 8.68 -9.55 -38.24
C GLN A 102 9.09 -10.73 -39.11
N GLY A 103 8.48 -11.90 -38.94
CA GLY A 103 8.87 -13.15 -39.59
C GLY A 103 9.13 -13.03 -41.10
N PRO A 104 8.17 -12.51 -41.89
CA PRO A 104 8.34 -12.29 -43.33
C PRO A 104 9.41 -11.24 -43.67
N ALA A 105 9.55 -10.20 -42.86
CA ALA A 105 10.45 -9.09 -43.10
C ALA A 105 11.93 -9.43 -42.81
N THR A 106 12.18 -10.24 -41.79
CA THR A 106 13.54 -10.55 -41.29
C THR A 106 14.08 -11.91 -41.72
N ARG A 107 13.37 -12.62 -42.62
CA ARG A 107 13.73 -13.99 -43.03
C ARG A 107 13.99 -14.89 -41.83
N GLU A 108 13.03 -14.91 -40.89
CA GLU A 108 13.03 -15.74 -39.67
C GLU A 108 13.99 -15.30 -38.55
N GLN A 109 14.74 -14.21 -38.74
CA GLN A 109 15.55 -13.59 -37.70
C GLN A 109 14.71 -12.60 -36.89
N MET A 110 13.74 -13.13 -36.14
CA MET A 110 12.88 -12.34 -35.27
C MET A 110 13.64 -11.94 -33.99
N TYR A 111 13.34 -10.74 -33.49
CA TYR A 111 13.94 -10.18 -32.29
C TYR A 111 12.84 -9.84 -31.28
N LEU A 112 13.14 -10.05 -30.00
CA LEU A 112 12.22 -9.81 -28.90
C LEU A 112 12.97 -9.29 -27.67
N GLY A 113 12.22 -8.77 -26.70
CA GLY A 113 12.78 -8.35 -25.42
C GLY A 113 13.43 -6.96 -25.47
N ALA A 114 12.95 -6.08 -26.35
CA ALA A 114 13.29 -4.66 -26.32
C ALA A 114 13.05 -4.11 -24.90
N SER A 115 14.04 -3.43 -24.34
CA SER A 115 14.01 -3.00 -22.94
C SER A 115 14.40 -1.53 -22.82
N GLY A 116 14.11 -0.94 -21.66
CA GLY A 116 14.17 0.49 -21.48
C GLY A 116 14.70 0.93 -20.13
N PHE A 117 14.52 2.21 -19.87
CA PHE A 117 14.82 2.83 -18.59
C PHE A 117 13.70 3.80 -18.20
N TRP A 118 13.48 3.93 -16.90
CA TRP A 118 12.58 4.92 -16.33
C TRP A 118 13.28 6.27 -16.21
N ASN A 119 12.51 7.34 -16.35
CA ASN A 119 13.00 8.70 -16.10
C ASN A 119 13.37 8.96 -14.62
N SER A 120 12.84 8.15 -13.70
CA SER A 120 13.20 8.11 -12.28
C SER A 120 12.83 6.73 -11.73
N THR A 121 13.66 6.17 -10.86
CA THR A 121 13.39 4.90 -10.16
C THR A 121 12.57 5.10 -8.89
N ILE A 122 12.58 6.30 -8.30
CA ILE A 122 11.81 6.66 -7.10
C ILE A 122 10.40 7.12 -7.49
N ARG A 123 10.28 7.89 -8.58
CA ARG A 123 9.00 8.38 -9.09
C ARG A 123 8.88 8.11 -10.60
N PRO A 124 8.69 6.84 -11.00
CA PRO A 124 8.57 6.46 -12.40
C PRO A 124 7.36 7.15 -13.04
N ARG A 125 7.60 7.93 -14.10
CA ARG A 125 6.54 8.64 -14.87
C ARG A 125 6.53 8.29 -16.35
N ALA A 126 7.70 7.98 -16.90
CA ALA A 126 7.85 7.61 -18.30
C ALA A 126 8.92 6.52 -18.43
N PHE A 127 8.58 5.48 -19.20
CA PHE A 127 9.49 4.42 -19.59
C PHE A 127 9.87 4.60 -21.06
N TYR A 128 11.17 4.67 -21.32
CA TYR A 128 11.73 4.84 -22.66
C TYR A 128 12.38 3.54 -23.10
N VAL A 129 11.95 3.01 -24.25
CA VAL A 129 12.44 1.73 -24.77
C VAL A 129 13.61 1.98 -25.73
N ARG A 130 14.56 1.05 -25.72
CA ARG A 130 15.69 1.00 -26.65
C ARG A 130 15.83 -0.40 -27.20
N HIS A 131 16.01 -0.51 -28.50
CA HIS A 131 16.33 -1.77 -29.13
C HIS A 131 17.35 -1.57 -30.24
N ARG A 132 18.24 -2.56 -30.45
CA ARG A 132 19.33 -2.45 -31.43
C ARG A 132 18.82 -2.50 -32.87
N TYR A 133 17.66 -3.12 -33.08
CA TYR A 133 17.13 -3.46 -34.41
C TYR A 133 15.82 -2.75 -34.74
N ASP A 134 15.45 -1.71 -33.98
CA ASP A 134 14.19 -0.94 -34.14
C ASP A 134 12.92 -1.80 -34.27
N SER A 135 12.96 -2.99 -33.66
CA SER A 135 11.82 -3.91 -33.51
C SER A 135 11.25 -3.74 -32.09
N TRP A 136 9.93 -3.56 -32.03
CA TRP A 136 9.19 -3.18 -30.83
C TRP A 136 8.05 -4.14 -30.50
N ASP A 137 7.84 -5.20 -31.29
CA ASP A 137 6.91 -6.26 -30.91
C ASP A 137 7.53 -7.11 -29.78
N ALA A 138 6.70 -7.53 -28.81
CA ALA A 138 7.11 -8.35 -27.68
C ALA A 138 8.27 -7.71 -26.88
N THR A 139 8.03 -6.51 -26.34
CA THR A 139 8.98 -5.85 -25.43
C THR A 139 9.25 -6.72 -24.20
N ARG A 140 10.31 -6.42 -23.46
CA ARG A 140 10.59 -7.10 -22.20
C ARG A 140 9.44 -6.90 -21.19
N ALA A 141 8.79 -5.74 -21.20
CA ALA A 141 7.70 -5.44 -20.26
C ALA A 141 6.42 -6.21 -20.63
N GLU A 142 6.11 -6.30 -21.92
CA GLU A 142 5.04 -7.13 -22.49
C GLU A 142 5.25 -8.61 -22.14
N LEU A 143 6.42 -9.16 -22.45
CA LEU A 143 6.75 -10.56 -22.15
C LEU A 143 6.67 -10.90 -20.66
N LEU A 144 7.06 -9.97 -19.76
CA LEU A 144 6.87 -10.16 -18.32
C LEU A 144 5.40 -10.13 -17.92
N GLY A 145 4.61 -9.23 -18.54
CA GLY A 145 3.16 -9.13 -18.31
C GLY A 145 2.43 -10.39 -18.77
N ASP A 146 2.84 -10.94 -19.91
CA ASP A 146 2.30 -12.19 -20.47
C ASP A 146 2.58 -13.40 -19.58
N VAL A 147 3.83 -13.53 -19.13
CA VAL A 147 4.25 -14.59 -18.19
C VAL A 147 3.45 -14.48 -16.89
N ASP A 148 3.36 -13.27 -16.33
CA ASP A 148 2.62 -13.03 -15.09
C ASP A 148 1.12 -13.29 -15.25
N GLY A 149 0.54 -12.84 -16.36
CA GLY A 149 -0.85 -13.07 -16.72
C GLY A 149 -1.19 -14.55 -16.86
N LEU A 150 -0.35 -15.32 -17.56
CA LEU A 150 -0.52 -16.77 -17.74
C LEU A 150 -0.45 -17.53 -16.40
N ILE A 151 0.55 -17.20 -15.56
CA ILE A 151 0.69 -17.82 -14.24
C ILE A 151 -0.58 -17.57 -13.41
N LEU A 152 -1.02 -16.31 -13.33
CA LEU A 152 -2.22 -15.95 -12.58
C LEU A 152 -3.47 -16.63 -13.12
N ALA A 153 -3.70 -16.56 -14.43
CA ALA A 153 -4.84 -17.19 -15.09
C ALA A 153 -4.92 -18.69 -14.79
N ARG A 154 -3.79 -19.40 -14.86
CA ARG A 154 -3.72 -20.84 -14.59
C ARG A 154 -4.06 -21.19 -13.14
N HIS A 155 -3.65 -20.37 -12.18
CA HIS A 155 -4.01 -20.57 -10.78
C HIS A 155 -5.48 -20.22 -10.50
N MET A 156 -6.05 -19.23 -11.19
CA MET A 156 -7.45 -18.83 -11.01
C MET A 156 -8.43 -19.95 -11.36
N GLU A 157 -8.11 -20.81 -12.32
CA GLU A 157 -8.90 -22.02 -12.63
C GLU A 157 -9.08 -22.95 -11.40
N GLN A 158 -8.18 -22.86 -10.42
CA GLN A 158 -8.13 -23.75 -9.25
C GLN A 158 -8.70 -23.10 -7.98
N TRP A 159 -9.12 -21.84 -8.03
CA TRP A 159 -9.55 -21.14 -6.82
C TRP A 159 -10.98 -21.51 -6.41
N PRO A 160 -11.25 -21.68 -5.10
CA PRO A 160 -12.61 -21.84 -4.62
C PRO A 160 -13.46 -20.61 -4.98
N ALA A 161 -14.71 -20.84 -5.40
CA ALA A 161 -15.65 -19.78 -5.81
C ALA A 161 -15.77 -18.65 -4.78
N GLN A 162 -15.77 -18.98 -3.48
CA GLN A 162 -15.87 -18.00 -2.40
C GLN A 162 -14.71 -16.98 -2.37
N VAL A 163 -13.51 -17.40 -2.77
CA VAL A 163 -12.34 -16.51 -2.88
C VAL A 163 -12.39 -15.76 -4.20
N ALA A 164 -12.75 -16.43 -5.30
CA ALA A 164 -12.85 -15.83 -6.63
C ALA A 164 -13.91 -14.70 -6.68
N ASP A 165 -15.05 -14.88 -6.02
CA ASP A 165 -16.18 -13.92 -6.04
C ASP A 165 -15.91 -12.67 -5.19
N GLY A 166 -15.03 -12.76 -4.18
CA GLY A 166 -14.73 -11.67 -3.25
C GLY A 166 -13.41 -10.94 -3.52
N LEU A 167 -12.51 -11.53 -4.31
CA LEU A 167 -11.16 -10.99 -4.51
C LEU A 167 -11.17 -9.81 -5.49
N ARG A 168 -10.71 -8.65 -5.02
CA ARG A 168 -10.57 -7.46 -5.87
C ARG A 168 -9.27 -7.54 -6.68
N LEU A 169 -9.31 -7.04 -7.93
CA LEU A 169 -8.13 -6.98 -8.80
C LEU A 169 -6.94 -6.27 -8.12
N SER A 170 -7.18 -5.19 -7.38
CA SER A 170 -6.12 -4.49 -6.65
C SER A 170 -5.46 -5.36 -5.57
N GLN A 171 -6.23 -6.22 -4.88
CA GLN A 171 -5.69 -7.15 -3.89
C GLN A 171 -4.88 -8.26 -4.56
N LEU A 172 -5.35 -8.78 -5.70
CA LEU A 172 -4.63 -9.78 -6.47
C LEU A 172 -3.25 -9.25 -6.91
N LEU A 173 -3.21 -8.05 -7.49
CA LEU A 173 -1.97 -7.44 -7.96
C LEU A 173 -1.03 -7.09 -6.78
N ASP A 174 -1.55 -6.55 -5.68
CA ASP A 174 -0.77 -6.27 -4.46
C ASP A 174 -0.18 -7.56 -3.87
N MET A 175 -0.92 -8.67 -3.85
CA MET A 175 -0.40 -9.97 -3.42
C MET A 175 0.66 -10.51 -4.38
N TYR A 176 0.40 -10.54 -5.69
CA TYR A 176 1.27 -11.17 -6.67
C TYR A 176 2.63 -10.46 -6.82
N TYR A 177 2.63 -9.12 -6.77
CA TYR A 177 3.83 -8.29 -6.88
C TYR A 177 4.46 -7.92 -5.52
N SER A 178 3.96 -8.47 -4.42
CA SER A 178 4.62 -8.35 -3.11
C SER A 178 5.35 -9.65 -2.74
N GLU A 179 6.10 -9.60 -1.63
CA GLU A 179 6.73 -10.79 -1.05
C GLU A 179 5.72 -11.75 -0.40
N LYS A 180 4.47 -11.30 -0.21
CA LYS A 180 3.39 -12.13 0.38
C LYS A 180 2.94 -13.22 -0.58
N GLY A 181 2.88 -12.93 -1.87
CA GLY A 181 2.32 -13.83 -2.87
C GLY A 181 0.81 -13.99 -2.73
N VAL A 182 0.20 -14.61 -3.74
CA VAL A 182 -1.23 -14.89 -3.77
C VAL A 182 -1.55 -16.03 -2.82
N VAL A 183 -2.49 -15.78 -1.91
CA VAL A 183 -2.95 -16.77 -0.93
C VAL A 183 -4.14 -17.53 -1.49
N ALA A 184 -4.10 -18.86 -1.41
CA ALA A 184 -5.26 -19.71 -1.68
C ALA A 184 -5.58 -20.62 -0.48
N VAL A 185 -6.85 -21.00 -0.36
CA VAL A 185 -7.30 -22.00 0.61
C VAL A 185 -6.88 -23.37 0.11
N THR A 186 -5.85 -23.95 0.72
CA THR A 186 -5.54 -25.38 0.57
C THR A 186 -6.23 -26.16 1.68
N GLY A 187 -6.93 -27.24 1.33
CA GLY A 187 -7.91 -27.93 2.17
C GLY A 187 -7.54 -28.17 3.63
N GLY A 188 -8.53 -27.96 4.50
CA GLY A 188 -8.57 -28.40 5.90
C GLY A 188 -10.02 -28.56 6.31
N GLY A 189 -10.42 -29.79 6.66
CA GLY A 189 -11.76 -30.08 7.17
C GLY A 189 -12.05 -29.29 8.45
N LEU A 190 -13.34 -29.09 8.71
CA LEU A 190 -13.91 -28.37 9.86
C LEU A 190 -13.45 -28.87 11.25
N ASP A 191 -12.70 -29.98 11.31
CA ASP A 191 -12.45 -30.71 12.55
C ASP A 191 -11.15 -30.30 13.26
N ASN A 192 -10.26 -29.54 12.60
CA ASN A 192 -8.97 -29.13 13.19
C ASN A 192 -8.60 -27.66 12.95
N GLY A 193 -9.56 -26.72 13.06
CA GLY A 193 -9.37 -25.30 13.44
C GLY A 193 -8.33 -24.39 12.73
N ALA A 194 -7.51 -24.89 11.81
CA ALA A 194 -6.40 -24.18 11.18
C ALA A 194 -6.30 -24.62 9.72
N SER A 195 -6.92 -23.86 8.82
CA SER A 195 -6.54 -23.89 7.42
C SER A 195 -5.16 -23.25 7.30
N SER A 196 -4.15 -24.01 6.88
CA SER A 196 -2.87 -23.41 6.50
C SER A 196 -3.07 -22.68 5.16
N SER A 197 -2.92 -21.36 5.17
CA SER A 197 -2.89 -20.53 3.96
C SER A 197 -1.60 -20.83 3.18
N SER A 198 -1.72 -21.39 1.98
CA SER A 198 -0.56 -21.64 1.11
C SER A 198 -0.43 -20.53 0.06
N ARG A 199 0.82 -20.14 -0.20
CA ARG A 199 1.18 -19.13 -1.22
C ARG A 199 1.29 -19.83 -2.58
N VAL A 200 0.32 -19.58 -3.45
CA VAL A 200 0.20 -20.33 -4.71
C VAL A 200 1.00 -19.73 -5.85
N ALA A 201 1.09 -18.40 -5.93
CA ALA A 201 1.74 -17.68 -7.03
C ALA A 201 2.43 -16.41 -6.56
N SER A 202 3.56 -16.05 -7.16
CA SER A 202 4.22 -14.75 -6.92
C SER A 202 5.20 -14.40 -8.03
N ALA A 203 5.40 -13.12 -8.30
CA ALA A 203 6.34 -12.64 -9.30
C ALA A 203 7.80 -13.08 -9.04
N CYS A 204 8.22 -13.25 -7.78
CA CYS A 204 9.55 -13.78 -7.45
C CYS A 204 9.72 -15.28 -7.73
N ARG A 205 8.61 -16.01 -7.94
CA ARG A 205 8.60 -17.44 -8.29
C ARG A 205 8.32 -17.74 -9.76
N ARG A 206 8.30 -16.71 -10.63
CA ARG A 206 8.01 -16.85 -12.08
C ARG A 206 8.70 -18.04 -12.74
N SER A 207 10.00 -18.23 -12.51
CA SER A 207 10.74 -19.34 -13.14
C SER A 207 10.18 -20.71 -12.79
N GLN A 208 9.70 -20.89 -11.56
CA GLN A 208 9.08 -22.15 -11.11
C GLN A 208 7.65 -22.27 -11.65
N ASP A 209 6.87 -21.20 -11.52
CA ASP A 209 5.43 -21.22 -11.80
C ASP A 209 5.16 -21.24 -13.32
N PHE A 210 6.02 -20.59 -14.12
CA PHE A 210 5.88 -20.53 -15.58
C PHE A 210 6.01 -21.90 -16.26
N ALA A 211 6.94 -22.74 -15.81
CA ALA A 211 7.13 -24.08 -16.38
C ALA A 211 5.87 -24.95 -16.24
N TRP A 212 5.10 -24.74 -15.17
CA TRP A 212 3.81 -25.38 -14.96
C TRP A 212 2.67 -24.69 -15.75
N ALA A 213 2.67 -23.36 -15.79
CA ALA A 213 1.61 -22.58 -16.43
C ALA A 213 1.64 -22.68 -17.97
N ALA A 214 2.83 -22.77 -18.58
CA ALA A 214 3.00 -22.68 -20.02
C ALA A 214 3.99 -23.71 -20.60
N PRO A 215 3.56 -24.97 -20.82
CA PRO A 215 4.35 -25.95 -21.55
C PRO A 215 4.64 -25.50 -23.00
N ASN A 216 5.88 -25.67 -23.48
CA ASN A 216 6.31 -25.23 -24.82
C ASN A 216 5.42 -25.74 -25.97
N SER A 217 4.87 -26.95 -25.85
CA SER A 217 3.94 -27.49 -26.86
C SER A 217 2.66 -26.68 -26.99
N LEU A 218 2.11 -26.18 -25.86
CA LEU A 218 0.92 -25.34 -25.85
C LEU A 218 1.23 -23.92 -26.34
N ILE A 219 2.41 -23.39 -26.00
CA ILE A 219 2.86 -22.08 -26.52
C ILE A 219 2.91 -22.14 -28.06
N GLU A 220 3.49 -23.19 -28.64
CA GLU A 220 3.58 -23.34 -30.10
C GLU A 220 2.21 -23.49 -30.76
N GLU A 221 1.34 -24.36 -30.23
CA GLU A 221 -0.02 -24.55 -30.74
C GLU A 221 -0.83 -23.25 -30.72
N GLN A 222 -0.82 -22.53 -29.60
CA GLN A 222 -1.58 -21.31 -29.43
C GLN A 222 -0.99 -20.14 -30.22
N THR A 223 0.35 -20.04 -30.32
CA THR A 223 1.02 -19.01 -31.14
C THR A 223 0.64 -19.17 -32.61
N TYR A 224 0.67 -20.41 -33.12
CA TYR A 224 0.27 -20.69 -34.49
C TYR A 224 -1.21 -20.36 -34.74
N ALA A 225 -2.09 -20.76 -33.82
CA ALA A 225 -3.52 -20.46 -33.91
C ALA A 225 -3.80 -18.94 -33.86
N ALA A 226 -3.13 -18.21 -32.97
CA ALA A 226 -3.23 -16.76 -32.86
C ALA A 226 -2.69 -16.06 -34.12
N ALA A 227 -1.57 -16.51 -34.68
CA ALA A 227 -0.98 -15.94 -35.89
C ALA A 227 -1.91 -16.04 -37.11
N GLN A 228 -2.70 -17.11 -37.22
CA GLN A 228 -3.74 -17.22 -38.26
C GLN A 228 -4.85 -16.16 -38.10
N VAL A 229 -5.23 -15.85 -36.87
CA VAL A 229 -6.26 -14.84 -36.59
C VAL A 229 -5.70 -13.44 -36.81
N ILE A 230 -4.54 -13.14 -36.23
CA ILE A 230 -3.88 -11.84 -36.33
C ILE A 230 -3.47 -11.54 -37.78
N GLY A 231 -2.90 -12.51 -38.50
CA GLY A 231 -2.56 -12.34 -39.92
C GLY A 231 -3.77 -12.00 -40.80
N TYR A 232 -4.93 -12.57 -40.48
CA TYR A 232 -6.18 -12.25 -41.16
C TYR A 232 -6.74 -10.86 -40.82
N LEU A 233 -6.64 -10.46 -39.55
CA LEU A 233 -7.14 -9.17 -39.05
C LEU A 233 -6.19 -7.99 -39.35
N GLY A 234 -4.88 -8.28 -39.45
CA GLY A 234 -3.80 -7.32 -39.58
C GLY A 234 -3.73 -6.69 -40.96
N ALA A 235 -4.11 -5.42 -41.04
CA ALA A 235 -3.83 -4.56 -42.19
C ALA A 235 -2.31 -4.28 -42.26
N GLY A 236 -1.56 -5.09 -43.03
CA GLY A 236 -0.14 -4.83 -43.29
C GLY A 236 0.76 -6.06 -43.39
N ALA A 237 0.31 -7.22 -42.89
CA ALA A 237 1.10 -8.44 -42.93
C ALA A 237 1.17 -9.04 -44.34
N ALA A 238 2.37 -9.41 -44.78
CA ALA A 238 2.55 -10.15 -46.02
C ALA A 238 1.85 -11.51 -45.92
N PRO A 239 1.05 -11.95 -46.91
CA PRO A 239 0.47 -13.29 -46.91
C PRO A 239 1.57 -14.35 -46.82
N VAL A 240 1.41 -15.31 -45.92
CA VAL A 240 2.35 -16.41 -45.68
C VAL A 240 1.61 -17.74 -45.86
N SER A 241 2.27 -18.76 -46.45
CA SER A 241 1.68 -20.10 -46.55
C SER A 241 1.52 -20.73 -45.16
N GLU A 242 0.66 -21.73 -45.04
CA GLU A 242 0.39 -22.42 -43.78
C GLU A 242 1.66 -23.07 -43.19
N GLU A 243 2.50 -23.68 -44.04
CA GLU A 243 3.76 -24.30 -43.65
C GLU A 243 4.79 -23.27 -43.18
N ALA A 244 4.86 -22.13 -43.87
CA ALA A 244 5.77 -21.05 -43.49
C ALA A 244 5.30 -20.39 -42.19
N LEU A 245 3.99 -20.25 -41.98
CA LEU A 245 3.42 -19.73 -40.73
C LEU A 245 3.74 -20.65 -39.54
N GLN A 246 3.60 -21.98 -39.74
CA GLN A 246 3.95 -22.96 -38.72
C GLN A 246 5.45 -22.90 -38.40
N ARG A 247 6.32 -22.89 -39.41
CA ARG A 247 7.78 -22.77 -39.25
C ARG A 247 8.17 -21.49 -38.50
N LEU A 248 7.57 -20.36 -38.86
CA LEU A 248 7.79 -19.09 -38.16
C LEU A 248 7.31 -19.16 -36.70
N SER A 249 6.17 -19.80 -36.44
CA SER A 249 5.64 -19.97 -35.07
C SER A 249 6.59 -20.80 -34.21
N THR A 250 7.08 -21.95 -34.71
CA THR A 250 8.11 -22.74 -34.03
C THR A 250 9.36 -21.91 -33.75
N ARG A 251 9.79 -21.10 -34.72
CA ARG A 251 10.97 -20.23 -34.57
C ARG A 251 10.77 -19.14 -33.51
N ALA A 252 9.58 -18.55 -33.45
CA ALA A 252 9.23 -17.56 -32.44
C ALA A 252 9.32 -18.15 -31.04
N VAL A 253 8.72 -19.33 -30.83
CA VAL A 253 8.74 -20.02 -29.53
C VAL A 253 10.16 -20.42 -29.12
N VAL A 254 10.97 -20.96 -30.03
CA VAL A 254 12.38 -21.29 -29.75
C VAL A 254 13.19 -20.04 -29.38
N THR A 255 12.89 -18.90 -30.01
CA THR A 255 13.56 -17.62 -29.72
C THR A 255 13.15 -17.11 -28.34
N PHE A 256 11.86 -17.18 -28.01
CA PHE A 256 11.33 -16.85 -26.69
C PHE A 256 11.92 -17.75 -25.62
N ASP A 257 11.89 -19.07 -25.77
CA ASP A 257 12.40 -20.03 -24.78
C ASP A 257 13.86 -19.73 -24.43
N ARG A 258 14.70 -19.47 -25.44
CA ARG A 258 16.09 -19.06 -25.22
C ARG A 258 16.18 -17.78 -24.42
N TYR A 259 15.44 -16.74 -24.81
CA TYR A 259 15.46 -15.45 -24.11
C TYR A 259 14.92 -15.55 -22.68
N ALA A 260 13.87 -16.34 -22.49
CA ALA A 260 13.23 -16.57 -21.20
C ALA A 260 14.23 -17.16 -20.20
N ASN A 261 14.94 -18.20 -20.63
CA ASN A 261 15.97 -18.90 -19.88
C ASN A 261 17.26 -18.10 -19.68
N GLN A 262 17.54 -17.09 -20.53
CA GLN A 262 18.74 -16.25 -20.46
C GLN A 262 18.60 -15.02 -19.56
N GLY A 263 17.44 -14.77 -18.95
CA GLY A 263 17.30 -13.69 -17.96
C GLY A 263 15.96 -12.97 -17.91
N LEU A 264 14.93 -13.40 -18.66
CA LEU A 264 13.56 -12.91 -18.42
C LEU A 264 13.01 -13.47 -17.11
N LEU A 265 13.15 -14.79 -16.94
CA LEU A 265 12.67 -15.53 -15.76
C LEU A 265 13.71 -15.57 -14.64
N GLY A 266 14.87 -14.92 -14.83
CA GLY A 266 15.95 -14.89 -13.86
C GLY A 266 15.46 -14.44 -12.48
N ALA A 267 15.68 -15.30 -11.48
CA ALA A 267 15.13 -15.16 -10.15
C ALA A 267 15.69 -13.92 -9.42
N GLN A 268 14.85 -12.92 -9.20
CA GLN A 268 14.97 -12.16 -7.97
C GLN A 268 14.45 -13.08 -6.86
N PRO A 269 15.28 -13.50 -5.89
CA PRO A 269 14.82 -14.36 -4.82
C PRO A 269 13.67 -13.67 -4.09
N CYS A 270 12.67 -14.43 -3.66
CA CYS A 270 11.72 -13.93 -2.68
C CYS A 270 12.53 -13.66 -1.41
N LEU A 271 12.88 -12.39 -1.16
CA LEU A 271 13.82 -12.02 -0.11
C LEU A 271 13.28 -12.36 1.28
N GLY A 272 11.96 -12.58 1.40
CA GLY A 272 11.29 -12.91 2.67
C GLY A 272 11.54 -11.83 3.72
N GLN A 273 11.95 -10.64 3.30
CA GLN A 273 12.25 -9.54 4.17
C GLN A 273 10.93 -8.90 4.55
N ARG A 274 10.57 -9.16 5.80
CA ARG A 274 9.45 -8.51 6.46
C ARG A 274 9.73 -7.01 6.47
N ARG A 275 9.07 -6.28 5.57
CA ARG A 275 9.01 -4.83 5.67
C ARG A 275 8.02 -4.54 6.79
N ASP A 276 8.49 -3.96 7.88
CA ASP A 276 7.61 -3.43 8.91
C ASP A 276 6.66 -2.45 8.21
N ARG A 277 5.35 -2.66 8.39
CA ARG A 277 4.30 -1.80 7.84
C ARG A 277 3.76 -0.93 8.96
N PRO A 278 4.40 0.22 9.25
CA PRO A 278 3.86 1.15 10.23
C PRO A 278 2.43 1.53 9.87
N ARG A 279 1.60 1.68 10.90
CA ARG A 279 0.23 2.16 10.77
C ARG A 279 0.06 3.41 11.61
N LEU A 280 0.47 4.54 11.05
CA LEU A 280 0.39 5.84 11.71
C LEU A 280 -0.07 6.95 10.76
N GLU A 281 -0.37 8.09 11.35
CA GLU A 281 -0.70 9.33 10.68
C GLU A 281 0.53 10.24 10.76
N LEU A 282 1.21 10.39 9.62
CA LEU A 282 2.41 11.22 9.48
C LEU A 282 2.02 12.64 9.10
N LEU A 283 2.34 13.59 9.96
CA LEU A 283 2.16 15.01 9.71
C LEU A 283 3.53 15.63 9.45
N VAL A 284 3.84 15.91 8.19
CA VAL A 284 5.18 16.31 7.76
C VAL A 284 5.21 17.79 7.43
N ALA A 285 6.14 18.54 8.02
CA ALA A 285 6.46 19.91 7.63
C ALA A 285 7.96 20.02 7.30
N PHE A 286 8.32 20.92 6.39
CA PHE A 286 9.71 21.08 5.94
C PHE A 286 10.11 22.55 5.79
N ASP A 287 11.38 22.84 6.06
CA ASP A 287 11.97 24.18 6.03
C ASP A 287 12.49 24.63 4.66
N GLY A 288 12.33 23.78 3.64
CA GLY A 288 12.76 24.04 2.27
C GLY A 288 14.27 23.97 2.03
N ALA A 289 15.02 23.36 2.95
CA ALA A 289 16.46 23.20 2.80
C ALA A 289 16.92 22.45 1.53
N PHE A 290 16.07 21.56 1.03
CA PHE A 290 16.31 20.82 -0.20
C PHE A 290 15.51 21.40 -1.36
N THR A 291 15.94 21.13 -2.59
CA THR A 291 15.18 21.55 -3.77
C THR A 291 13.78 20.91 -3.79
N PRO A 292 12.81 21.51 -4.52
CA PRO A 292 11.50 20.91 -4.71
C PRO A 292 11.56 19.48 -5.24
N GLU A 293 12.47 19.21 -6.18
CA GLU A 293 12.63 17.88 -6.78
C GLU A 293 13.11 16.85 -5.75
N TYR A 294 14.16 17.18 -5.00
CA TYR A 294 14.75 16.29 -4.00
C TYR A 294 13.77 16.04 -2.85
N THR A 295 13.13 17.08 -2.33
CA THR A 295 12.10 16.96 -1.27
C THR A 295 10.99 16.03 -1.73
N ALA A 296 10.57 16.16 -2.99
CA ALA A 296 9.49 15.36 -3.51
C ALA A 296 9.91 13.90 -3.81
N GLU A 297 11.19 13.60 -4.05
CA GLU A 297 11.71 12.21 -4.08
C GLU A 297 11.88 11.63 -2.67
N PHE A 298 12.33 12.44 -1.73
CA PHE A 298 12.44 12.08 -0.31
C PHE A 298 11.07 11.71 0.27
N LEU A 299 10.06 12.57 0.06
CA LEU A 299 8.70 12.31 0.50
C LEU A 299 8.07 11.11 -0.22
N ALA A 300 8.39 10.86 -1.50
CA ALA A 300 7.94 9.65 -2.19
C ALA A 300 8.51 8.38 -1.55
N SER A 301 9.77 8.41 -1.13
CA SER A 301 10.38 7.30 -0.39
C SER A 301 9.66 7.06 0.95
N LEU A 302 9.24 8.14 1.65
CA LEU A 302 8.43 8.01 2.87
C LEU A 302 7.02 7.48 2.59
N ILE A 303 6.39 7.86 1.48
CA ILE A 303 5.08 7.31 1.07
C ILE A 303 5.17 5.78 0.95
N ASP A 304 6.24 5.27 0.34
CA ASP A 304 6.47 3.84 0.17
C ASP A 304 6.88 3.15 1.48
N ASP A 305 7.79 3.75 2.26
CA ASP A 305 8.25 3.21 3.54
C ASP A 305 7.13 3.08 4.57
N PHE A 306 6.20 4.04 4.57
CA PHE A 306 5.06 4.03 5.48
C PHE A 306 3.80 3.38 4.90
N ASP A 307 3.86 2.88 3.66
CA ASP A 307 2.72 2.26 2.96
C ASP A 307 1.48 3.16 3.04
N VAL A 308 1.62 4.42 2.60
CA VAL A 308 0.50 5.39 2.62
C VAL A 308 -0.59 4.91 1.69
N SER A 309 -1.64 4.33 2.26
CA SER A 309 -2.70 3.63 1.56
C SER A 309 -3.96 3.50 2.43
N ALA A 310 -5.04 3.00 1.84
CA ALA A 310 -6.30 2.76 2.57
C ALA A 310 -6.15 1.73 3.70
N TYR A 311 -5.08 0.93 3.68
CA TYR A 311 -4.83 -0.17 4.62
C TYR A 311 -3.63 0.07 5.54
N GLY A 312 -2.76 1.02 5.21
CA GLY A 312 -1.51 1.33 5.92
C GLY A 312 -1.57 2.68 6.63
N SER A 313 -0.52 3.47 6.45
CA SER A 313 -0.41 4.80 7.07
C SER A 313 -1.19 5.88 6.30
N ARG A 314 -1.30 7.05 6.95
CA ARG A 314 -1.80 8.28 6.36
C ARG A 314 -0.70 9.33 6.35
N MET A 315 -0.74 10.24 5.39
CA MET A 315 0.20 11.35 5.33
C MET A 315 -0.50 12.67 5.06
N GLY A 316 -0.15 13.70 5.83
CA GLY A 316 -0.47 15.09 5.55
C GLY A 316 0.80 15.92 5.43
N LEU A 317 0.78 16.87 4.50
CA LEU A 317 1.93 17.73 4.19
C LEU A 317 1.59 19.18 4.54
N LEU A 318 2.47 19.83 5.29
CA LEU A 318 2.35 21.22 5.68
C LEU A 318 3.53 22.03 5.14
N ASP A 319 3.23 23.26 4.79
CA ASP A 319 4.21 24.29 4.50
C ASP A 319 4.85 24.73 5.82
N GLY A 320 6.19 24.68 5.90
CA GLY A 320 6.92 24.95 7.14
C GLY A 320 6.82 26.39 7.60
N GLU A 321 6.75 27.36 6.68
CA GLU A 321 6.74 28.78 7.00
C GLU A 321 5.34 29.27 7.39
N THR A 322 4.31 28.80 6.69
CA THR A 322 2.93 29.30 6.86
C THR A 322 2.05 28.39 7.71
N GLY A 323 2.45 27.13 7.93
CA GLY A 323 1.61 26.12 8.57
C GLY A 323 0.40 25.70 7.74
N ARG A 324 0.30 26.09 6.47
CA ARG A 324 -0.82 25.72 5.59
C ARG A 324 -0.67 24.27 5.11
N TRP A 325 -1.78 23.53 5.08
CA TRP A 325 -1.83 22.21 4.46
C TRP A 325 -1.56 22.31 2.95
N LEU A 326 -0.43 21.76 2.51
CA LEU A 326 -0.12 21.51 1.10
C LEU A 326 -0.91 20.31 0.59
N THR A 327 -1.17 19.35 1.47
CA THR A 327 -2.13 18.26 1.25
C THR A 327 -2.70 17.84 2.59
N ASN A 328 -4.02 17.84 2.66
CA ASN A 328 -4.76 17.31 3.81
C ASN A 328 -4.36 15.85 4.02
N VAL A 329 -4.47 15.39 5.28
CA VAL A 329 -4.16 14.00 5.64
C VAL A 329 -4.94 13.03 4.75
N THR A 330 -4.22 12.24 3.96
CA THR A 330 -4.78 11.30 2.99
C THR A 330 -4.28 9.89 3.22
N ALA A 331 -5.16 8.92 2.93
CA ALA A 331 -4.87 7.49 2.83
C ALA A 331 -4.79 7.04 1.36
N SER A 332 -4.79 7.98 0.40
CA SER A 332 -4.72 7.68 -1.02
C SER A 332 -3.29 7.87 -1.51
N THR A 333 -2.64 6.79 -1.93
CA THR A 333 -1.30 6.81 -2.54
C THR A 333 -1.28 7.75 -3.76
N SER A 334 -2.35 7.74 -4.56
CA SER A 334 -2.51 8.62 -5.72
C SER A 334 -2.56 10.09 -5.31
N ASP A 335 -3.34 10.45 -4.30
CA ASP A 335 -3.46 11.84 -3.84
C ASP A 335 -2.14 12.31 -3.23
N ALA A 336 -1.45 11.44 -2.49
CA ALA A 336 -0.14 11.71 -1.93
C ALA A 336 0.89 12.01 -3.03
N HIS A 337 1.01 11.18 -4.08
CA HIS A 337 1.90 11.48 -5.20
C HIS A 337 1.45 12.70 -6.03
N GLN A 338 0.13 12.96 -6.12
CA GLN A 338 -0.37 14.16 -6.77
C GLN A 338 0.06 15.43 -6.01
N ALA A 339 0.09 15.38 -4.68
CA ALA A 339 0.62 16.45 -3.83
C ALA A 339 2.09 16.74 -4.17
N LEU A 340 2.91 15.70 -4.31
CA LEU A 340 4.33 15.83 -4.64
C LEU A 340 4.55 16.50 -6.01
N ASN A 341 3.66 16.28 -6.97
CA ASN A 341 3.71 16.94 -8.28
C ASN A 341 3.38 18.44 -8.20
N ARG A 342 2.68 18.89 -7.16
CA ARG A 342 2.29 20.30 -6.95
C ARG A 342 3.36 21.09 -6.20
N LEU A 343 4.36 20.44 -5.61
CA LEU A 343 5.46 21.10 -4.89
C LEU A 343 6.30 22.03 -5.79
N SER A 344 6.34 21.80 -7.10
CA SER A 344 7.01 22.73 -8.03
C SER A 344 6.27 24.05 -8.25
N ARG A 345 5.05 24.20 -7.70
CA ARG A 345 4.17 25.35 -7.90
C ARG A 345 3.91 26.14 -6.62
N ILE A 346 4.55 25.77 -5.51
CA ILE A 346 4.40 26.49 -4.25
C ILE A 346 5.50 27.55 -4.12
N ASN A 347 5.25 28.55 -3.27
CA ASN A 347 6.35 29.36 -2.75
C ASN A 347 7.14 28.44 -1.82
N TRP A 348 8.43 28.30 -2.10
CA TRP A 348 9.27 27.37 -1.36
C TRP A 348 9.64 27.99 0.00
N PRO A 349 9.39 27.30 1.12
CA PRO A 349 9.72 27.85 2.44
C PRO A 349 11.24 27.99 2.59
N ASP A 350 11.67 28.93 3.43
CA ASP A 350 13.08 29.10 3.81
C ASP A 350 13.34 28.88 5.31
N THR A 351 12.27 28.63 6.08
CA THR A 351 12.28 28.45 7.53
C THR A 351 11.06 27.66 8.01
N VAL A 352 10.97 27.45 9.33
CA VAL A 352 9.77 26.90 9.98
C VAL A 352 9.24 27.84 11.05
N ASP A 353 7.96 28.22 10.92
CA ASP A 353 7.20 28.87 11.97
C ASP A 353 6.51 27.79 12.83
N PHE A 354 7.16 27.44 13.94
CA PHE A 354 6.66 26.42 14.87
C PHE A 354 5.27 26.74 15.43
N PRO A 355 4.98 27.95 15.95
CA PRO A 355 3.64 28.32 16.35
C PRO A 355 2.57 28.10 15.26
N ALA A 356 2.84 28.49 14.01
CA ALA A 356 1.89 28.34 12.91
C ALA A 356 1.67 26.86 12.53
N VAL A 357 2.75 26.12 12.29
CA VAL A 357 2.71 24.70 11.92
C VAL A 357 2.03 23.87 13.01
N LEU A 358 2.47 24.02 14.27
CA LEU A 358 1.93 23.24 15.38
C LEU A 358 0.51 23.67 15.73
N GLY A 359 0.14 24.93 15.51
CA GLY A 359 -1.24 25.40 15.64
C GLY A 359 -2.18 24.74 14.62
N SER A 360 -1.76 24.63 13.35
CA SER A 360 -2.51 23.91 12.31
C SER A 360 -2.67 22.42 12.62
N ILE A 361 -1.60 21.78 13.12
CA ILE A 361 -1.65 20.38 13.54
C ILE A 361 -2.59 20.20 14.73
N GLU A 362 -2.47 21.04 15.76
CA GLU A 362 -3.32 21.01 16.95
C GLU A 362 -4.80 21.14 16.57
N ALA A 363 -5.15 22.11 15.71
CA ALA A 363 -6.51 22.30 15.22
C ALA A 363 -7.04 21.09 14.44
N TYR A 364 -6.20 20.45 13.64
CA TYR A 364 -6.55 19.22 12.93
C TYR A 364 -6.79 18.06 13.88
N LEU A 365 -5.92 17.83 14.86
CA LEU A 365 -6.06 16.75 15.84
C LEU A 365 -7.28 16.95 16.74
N ASP A 366 -7.54 18.18 17.17
CA ASP A 366 -8.75 18.54 17.93
C ASP A 366 -10.01 18.18 17.14
N LYS A 367 -10.08 18.58 15.86
CA LYS A 367 -11.21 18.26 14.97
C LYS A 367 -11.35 16.76 14.71
N ASN A 368 -10.26 16.07 14.34
CA ASN A 368 -10.26 14.64 14.04
C ASN A 368 -10.74 13.82 15.25
N TRP A 369 -10.35 14.22 16.46
CA TRP A 369 -10.82 13.56 17.68
C TRP A 369 -12.29 13.86 17.97
N GLN A 370 -12.76 15.11 17.79
CA GLN A 370 -14.17 15.46 17.93
C GLN A 370 -15.05 14.64 16.98
N ASP A 371 -14.64 14.51 15.72
CA ASP A 371 -15.39 13.73 14.72
C ASP A 371 -15.45 12.24 15.08
N LYS A 372 -14.33 11.65 15.54
CA LYS A 372 -14.25 10.23 15.98
C LYS A 372 -15.05 9.94 17.25
N SER A 373 -15.02 10.87 18.21
CA SER A 373 -15.72 10.70 19.48
C SER A 373 -17.22 10.95 19.35
N GLY A 374 -17.65 11.85 18.46
CA GLY A 374 -19.06 12.16 18.26
C GLY A 374 -19.79 11.22 17.29
N ALA A 375 -19.20 10.91 16.13
CA ALA A 375 -19.92 10.19 15.06
C ALA A 375 -19.71 8.68 15.08
N SER A 376 -18.54 8.19 15.51
CA SER A 376 -18.18 6.76 15.44
C SER A 376 -17.91 6.10 16.79
N HIS A 377 -17.96 6.86 17.89
CA HIS A 377 -17.65 6.40 19.25
C HIS A 377 -16.38 5.54 19.31
N ALA A 378 -15.37 5.91 18.50
CA ALA A 378 -14.18 5.09 18.32
C ALA A 378 -13.25 5.22 19.53
N ALA A 379 -12.89 4.07 20.13
CA ALA A 379 -12.02 3.98 21.31
C ALA A 379 -10.51 4.05 21.02
N GLY A 380 -10.14 4.29 19.76
CA GLY A 380 -8.76 4.17 19.31
C GLY A 380 -8.55 4.71 17.91
N SER A 381 -7.27 4.81 17.55
CA SER A 381 -6.81 5.35 16.28
C SER A 381 -5.44 4.75 15.93
N VAL A 382 -5.04 4.86 14.67
CA VAL A 382 -3.63 4.80 14.30
C VAL A 382 -2.85 5.85 15.11
N ALA A 383 -1.57 5.58 15.35
CA ALA A 383 -0.69 6.51 16.06
C ALA A 383 -0.49 7.80 15.25
N THR A 384 -0.05 8.88 15.89
CA THR A 384 0.24 10.15 15.21
C THR A 384 1.71 10.51 15.42
N ALA A 385 2.41 10.80 14.33
CA ALA A 385 3.77 11.31 14.36
C ALA A 385 3.88 12.64 13.63
N VAL A 386 4.51 13.62 14.28
CA VAL A 386 4.87 14.91 13.68
C VAL A 386 6.33 14.83 13.26
N VAL A 387 6.57 14.92 11.95
CA VAL A 387 7.91 14.87 11.35
C VAL A 387 8.27 16.27 10.86
N LEU A 388 9.32 16.85 11.45
CA LEU A 388 9.81 18.17 11.08
C LEU A 388 11.15 18.02 10.36
N LEU A 389 11.16 18.31 9.05
CA LEU A 389 12.37 18.33 8.22
C LEU A 389 12.99 19.73 8.33
N VAL A 390 13.94 19.88 9.25
CA VAL A 390 14.51 21.18 9.67
C VAL A 390 16.06 21.21 9.68
N PRO A 391 16.75 20.84 8.59
CA PRO A 391 18.21 20.89 8.54
C PRO A 391 18.79 22.32 8.39
N GLN A 392 18.02 23.31 7.94
CA GLN A 392 18.45 24.72 7.78
C GLN A 392 17.87 25.68 8.81
N VAL A 393 16.88 25.29 9.61
CA VAL A 393 16.28 26.17 10.61
C VAL A 393 17.32 26.70 11.60
N HIS A 394 17.29 28.02 11.83
CA HIS A 394 18.08 28.71 12.84
C HIS A 394 17.14 29.44 13.81
N LEU A 395 17.04 28.96 15.05
CA LEU A 395 16.24 29.62 16.10
C LEU A 395 17.15 30.39 17.04
N ASN A 396 16.80 31.65 17.33
CA ASN A 396 17.33 32.37 18.49
C ASN A 396 16.64 31.90 19.79
N GLU A 397 17.15 32.27 20.97
CA GLU A 397 16.61 31.80 22.26
C GLU A 397 15.12 32.14 22.47
N ARG A 398 14.65 33.29 21.96
CA ARG A 398 13.23 33.66 22.04
C ARG A 398 12.37 32.73 21.19
N GLN A 399 12.75 32.52 19.93
CA GLN A 399 12.05 31.62 19.01
C GLN A 399 12.08 30.18 19.51
N LEU A 400 13.21 29.75 20.08
CA LEU A 400 13.38 28.43 20.68
C LEU A 400 12.40 28.21 21.84
N THR A 401 12.25 29.21 22.71
CA THR A 401 11.31 29.17 23.84
C THR A 401 9.87 29.06 23.33
N GLN A 402 9.48 29.89 22.35
CA GLN A 402 8.14 29.87 21.75
C GLN A 402 7.82 28.56 21.04
N ALA A 403 8.81 28.00 20.33
CA ALA A 403 8.68 26.70 19.67
C ALA A 403 8.49 25.59 20.70
N LEU A 404 9.30 25.57 21.77
CA LEU A 404 9.18 24.59 22.85
C LEU A 404 7.84 24.68 23.57
N GLU A 405 7.33 25.89 23.82
CA GLU A 405 5.99 26.10 24.39
C GLU A 405 4.89 25.55 23.48
N SER A 406 5.03 25.70 22.16
CA SER A 406 4.08 25.16 21.20
C SER A 406 4.09 23.63 21.18
N VAL A 407 5.26 22.99 21.26
CA VAL A 407 5.38 21.52 21.38
C VAL A 407 4.77 21.03 22.69
N LYS A 408 5.08 21.69 23.82
CA LYS A 408 4.49 21.37 25.13
C LYS A 408 2.97 21.51 25.14
N ARG A 409 2.44 22.57 24.52
CA ARG A 409 1.00 22.79 24.40
C ARG A 409 0.35 21.65 23.62
N LEU A 410 0.91 21.28 22.46
CA LEU A 410 0.39 20.18 21.66
C LEU A 410 0.41 18.87 22.43
N LYS A 411 1.54 18.48 23.04
CA LYS A 411 1.62 17.24 23.84
C LYS A 411 0.72 17.26 25.08
N SER A 412 0.42 18.42 25.66
CA SER A 412 -0.51 18.49 26.79
C SER A 412 -1.95 18.12 26.41
N LYS A 413 -2.35 18.39 25.16
CA LYS A 413 -3.67 18.06 24.60
C LYS A 413 -3.70 16.70 23.91
N HIS A 414 -2.62 16.37 23.21
CA HIS A 414 -2.45 15.15 22.42
C HIS A 414 -1.14 14.45 22.84
N PRO A 415 -1.12 13.86 24.05
CA PRO A 415 0.09 13.26 24.63
C PRO A 415 0.62 12.05 23.87
N ASP A 416 -0.23 11.40 23.06
CA ASP A 416 0.15 10.24 22.26
C ASP A 416 0.97 10.60 21.02
N THR A 417 1.07 11.89 20.69
CA THR A 417 1.79 12.38 19.51
C THR A 417 3.30 12.28 19.72
N GLN A 418 3.97 11.61 18.79
CA GLN A 418 5.41 11.49 18.77
C GLN A 418 6.03 12.55 17.85
N PHE A 419 7.16 13.11 18.27
CA PHE A 419 7.91 14.08 17.48
C PHE A 419 9.21 13.48 16.96
N LEU A 420 9.43 13.64 15.66
CA LEU A 420 10.70 13.33 15.02
C LEU A 420 11.24 14.59 14.33
N TYR A 421 12.40 15.04 14.80
CA TYR A 421 13.12 16.17 14.24
C TYR A 421 14.22 15.63 13.32
N TYR A 422 14.08 15.84 12.02
CA TYR A 422 15.09 15.50 11.05
C TYR A 422 15.95 16.73 10.76
N THR A 423 17.22 16.69 11.14
CA THR A 423 18.12 17.85 11.10
C THR A 423 19.55 17.46 10.73
N CYS A 424 20.51 18.38 10.85
CA CYS A 424 21.93 18.12 10.61
C CYS A 424 22.75 18.14 11.93
N GLU A 425 23.98 17.61 11.88
CA GLU A 425 24.86 17.47 13.05
C GLU A 425 25.01 18.78 13.84
N SER A 426 25.16 19.92 13.14
CA SER A 426 25.39 21.22 13.77
C SER A 426 24.17 21.78 14.52
N LYS A 427 22.98 21.18 14.34
CA LYS A 427 21.72 21.58 14.99
C LYS A 427 21.20 20.55 15.99
N TYR A 428 21.88 19.42 16.12
CA TYR A 428 21.46 18.32 16.98
C TYR A 428 21.18 18.78 18.42
N ASP A 429 22.11 19.51 19.04
CA ASP A 429 21.97 19.96 20.43
C ASP A 429 20.81 20.95 20.64
N GLN A 430 20.52 21.77 19.62
CA GLN A 430 19.37 22.68 19.66
C GLN A 430 18.05 21.89 19.68
N PHE A 431 17.91 20.90 18.80
CA PHE A 431 16.69 20.10 18.69
C PHE A 431 16.54 19.04 19.78
N ARG A 432 17.64 18.61 20.40
CA ARG A 432 17.61 17.71 21.57
C ARG A 432 16.83 18.31 22.75
N ARG A 433 16.79 19.64 22.88
CA ARG A 433 16.00 20.37 23.89
C ARG A 433 14.48 20.20 23.72
N PHE A 434 14.02 19.74 22.56
CA PHE A 434 12.60 19.52 22.26
C PHE A 434 12.11 18.11 22.56
N LEU A 435 13.00 17.18 22.92
CA LEU A 435 12.62 15.83 23.31
C LEU A 435 11.92 15.87 24.67
N LEU A 436 10.60 15.76 24.67
CA LEU A 436 9.78 15.80 25.88
C LEU A 436 9.52 14.40 26.45
N THR A 437 9.64 13.38 25.61
CA THR A 437 9.44 11.97 25.94
C THR A 437 10.59 11.13 25.39
N ASP A 438 10.78 9.93 25.94
CA ASP A 438 11.76 8.93 25.49
C ASP A 438 11.45 8.36 24.10
N GLU A 439 10.23 8.58 23.60
CA GLU A 439 9.76 8.22 22.27
C GLU A 439 9.98 9.33 21.22
N ASP A 440 10.40 10.53 21.63
CA ASP A 440 10.75 11.59 20.68
C ASP A 440 12.17 11.38 20.16
N HIS A 441 12.41 11.72 18.90
CA HIS A 441 13.68 11.43 18.23
C HIS A 441 14.25 12.64 17.47
N VAL A 442 15.58 12.73 17.44
CA VAL A 442 16.33 13.62 16.53
C VAL A 442 17.16 12.76 15.61
N VAL A 443 16.93 12.86 14.30
CA VAL A 443 17.65 12.14 13.25
C VAL A 443 18.61 13.09 12.54
N LYS A 444 19.87 12.67 12.36
CA LYS A 444 20.96 13.50 11.81
C LYS A 444 21.69 12.92 10.59
N SER A 445 21.36 11.68 10.21
CA SER A 445 22.06 10.90 9.17
C SER A 445 21.79 11.37 7.74
N LEU A 446 20.78 12.21 7.56
CA LEU A 446 20.24 12.60 6.26
C LEU A 446 19.74 11.42 5.38
N VAL A 447 19.32 10.31 5.99
CA VAL A 447 18.76 9.14 5.29
C VAL A 447 17.27 8.96 5.63
N ALA A 448 16.41 8.84 4.61
CA ALA A 448 14.96 8.68 4.79
C ALA A 448 14.58 7.46 5.63
N SER A 449 15.29 6.34 5.45
CA SER A 449 15.01 5.08 6.15
C SER A 449 15.27 5.13 7.66
N ASP A 450 15.97 6.15 8.16
CA ASP A 450 16.11 6.35 9.60
C ASP A 450 14.80 6.88 10.22
N ILE A 451 14.01 7.65 9.48
CA ILE A 451 12.68 8.08 9.92
C ILE A 451 11.77 6.85 10.08
N SER A 452 11.73 5.98 9.07
CA SER A 452 10.93 4.75 9.10
C SER A 452 11.39 3.79 10.19
N ARG A 453 12.71 3.64 10.42
CA ARG A 453 13.24 2.83 11.53
C ARG A 453 12.74 3.27 12.90
N HIS A 454 12.69 4.58 13.15
CA HIS A 454 12.23 5.09 14.45
C HIS A 454 10.71 4.99 14.61
N LEU A 455 9.97 5.20 13.53
CA LEU A 455 8.51 5.27 13.59
C LEU A 455 7.80 3.93 13.26
N SER A 456 8.52 2.88 12.85
CA SER A 456 7.91 1.58 12.50
C SER A 456 7.30 0.85 13.68
N SER A 457 7.85 1.06 14.88
CA SER A 457 7.47 0.35 16.12
C SER A 457 6.43 1.08 16.97
N VAL A 458 5.90 2.20 16.47
CA VAL A 458 5.01 3.07 17.23
C VAL A 458 3.67 2.38 17.45
N PRO A 459 3.24 2.17 18.71
CA PRO A 459 2.00 1.48 19.01
C PRO A 459 0.79 2.35 18.63
N LYS A 460 -0.28 1.71 18.14
CA LYS A 460 -1.57 2.34 17.89
C LYS A 460 -2.13 2.94 19.19
N THR A 461 -2.92 4.00 19.08
CA THR A 461 -3.45 4.70 20.25
C THR A 461 -4.78 4.11 20.69
N LEU A 462 -4.90 3.81 21.99
CA LEU A 462 -6.16 3.61 22.69
C LEU A 462 -6.49 4.90 23.44
N ARG A 463 -7.67 5.43 23.17
CA ARG A 463 -8.16 6.64 23.82
C ARG A 463 -9.64 6.45 24.11
N PRO A 464 -10.04 6.34 25.39
CA PRO A 464 -11.44 6.21 25.76
C PRO A 464 -12.25 7.42 25.26
N THR A 465 -13.48 7.19 24.82
CA THR A 465 -14.44 8.28 24.54
C THR A 465 -14.77 9.01 25.84
N SER A 466 -15.15 10.29 25.74
CA SER A 466 -15.27 11.23 26.86
C SER A 466 -15.88 10.62 28.13
N CYS A 467 -15.13 10.69 29.23
CA CYS A 467 -15.62 10.34 30.57
C CYS A 467 -16.22 11.61 31.21
N SER A 468 -17.54 11.69 31.36
CA SER A 468 -18.21 12.76 32.11
C SER A 468 -19.02 12.16 33.27
N SER A 469 -19.14 12.90 34.37
CA SER A 469 -19.90 12.45 35.55
C SER A 469 -21.42 12.37 35.33
N GLU A 470 -21.92 12.82 34.18
CA GLU A 470 -23.36 12.98 33.89
C GLU A 470 -23.89 11.98 32.86
N VAL A 471 -23.02 11.26 32.13
CA VAL A 471 -23.42 10.31 31.09
C VAL A 471 -22.77 8.95 31.39
N PRO A 472 -23.54 7.86 31.57
CA PRO A 472 -22.97 6.51 31.66
C PRO A 472 -22.08 6.24 30.44
N SER A 473 -20.92 5.62 30.63
CA SER A 473 -19.98 5.42 29.53
C SER A 473 -20.62 4.60 28.42
N GLU A 474 -20.78 5.22 27.25
CA GLU A 474 -21.21 4.53 26.05
C GLU A 474 -20.09 3.60 25.58
N LYS A 475 -20.44 2.37 25.17
CA LYS A 475 -19.45 1.34 24.81
C LYS A 475 -18.70 1.75 23.56
N SER A 476 -17.46 2.20 23.73
CA SER A 476 -16.59 2.58 22.62
C SER A 476 -15.87 1.36 22.06
N TYR A 477 -15.85 1.21 20.74
CA TYR A 477 -15.13 0.12 20.09
C TYR A 477 -14.60 0.54 18.72
N PHE A 478 -13.63 -0.22 18.22
CA PHE A 478 -13.21 -0.17 16.83
C PHE A 478 -12.87 -1.56 16.32
N GLU A 479 -12.85 -1.71 15.01
CA GLU A 479 -12.45 -2.94 14.35
C GLU A 479 -11.05 -2.77 13.79
N ASP A 480 -10.28 -3.84 13.85
CA ASP A 480 -8.95 -3.88 13.25
C ASP A 480 -8.70 -5.22 12.57
N TYR A 481 -7.72 -5.21 11.68
CA TYR A 481 -7.34 -6.31 10.81
C TYR A 481 -5.85 -6.57 10.97
N ILE A 482 -5.49 -7.83 11.09
CA ILE A 482 -4.09 -8.25 11.27
C ILE A 482 -3.74 -9.36 10.29
N ASP A 483 -2.57 -9.24 9.66
CA ASP A 483 -2.00 -10.28 8.82
C ASP A 483 -1.43 -11.41 9.70
N PRO A 484 -1.45 -12.69 9.24
CA PRO A 484 -0.89 -13.81 10.00
C PRO A 484 0.56 -13.63 10.48
N ASP A 485 1.37 -12.91 9.68
CA ASP A 485 2.79 -12.66 9.95
C ASP A 485 3.07 -11.34 10.71
N GLU A 486 2.04 -10.59 11.09
CA GLU A 486 2.15 -9.28 11.73
C GLU A 486 1.80 -9.29 13.23
N THR A 487 2.06 -8.17 13.90
CA THR A 487 1.67 -7.94 15.29
C THR A 487 1.14 -6.52 15.44
N ASN A 488 -0.06 -6.38 15.99
CA ASN A 488 -0.64 -5.07 16.30
C ASN A 488 -0.42 -4.80 17.78
N THR A 489 0.28 -3.72 18.10
CA THR A 489 0.45 -3.25 19.47
C THR A 489 -0.31 -1.94 19.64
N TYR A 490 -1.04 -1.86 20.74
CA TYR A 490 -1.87 -0.76 21.17
C TYR A 490 -1.34 -0.20 22.48
N ARG A 491 -1.49 1.11 22.67
CA ARG A 491 -1.03 1.83 23.85
C ARG A 491 -2.12 2.76 24.35
N LEU A 492 -2.41 2.66 25.64
CA LEU A 492 -3.17 3.66 26.39
C LEU A 492 -2.19 4.52 27.20
N HIS A 493 -2.10 5.79 26.86
CA HIS A 493 -1.20 6.71 27.54
C HIS A 493 -1.71 7.10 28.95
N PRO A 494 -0.81 7.27 29.93
CA PRO A 494 -1.13 7.61 31.32
C PRO A 494 -2.10 8.80 31.49
N HIS A 495 -1.97 9.81 30.63
CA HIS A 495 -2.83 11.00 30.66
C HIS A 495 -4.32 10.68 30.53
N TRP A 496 -4.66 9.69 29.69
CA TRP A 496 -6.05 9.26 29.51
C TRP A 496 -6.54 8.43 30.68
N ARG A 497 -5.64 7.64 31.26
CA ARG A 497 -5.88 6.77 32.40
C ARG A 497 -6.14 7.55 33.69
N TYR A 498 -5.40 8.62 33.95
CA TYR A 498 -5.63 9.51 35.09
C TYR A 498 -7.10 10.01 35.18
N ARG A 499 -7.77 10.20 34.04
CA ARG A 499 -9.14 10.74 34.02
C ARG A 499 -10.22 9.67 34.27
N THR A 500 -9.85 8.39 34.25
CA THR A 500 -10.74 7.21 34.36
C THR A 500 -10.34 6.39 35.59
N LYS A 501 -11.23 6.26 36.59
CA LYS A 501 -10.96 5.49 37.82
C LYS A 501 -10.90 3.98 37.56
N ARG A 502 -11.72 3.49 36.63
CA ARG A 502 -11.77 2.07 36.24
C ARG A 502 -11.97 1.96 34.73
N LEU A 503 -11.14 1.15 34.11
CA LEU A 503 -11.16 0.88 32.68
C LEU A 503 -11.29 -0.63 32.44
N THR A 504 -12.22 -1.01 31.57
CA THR A 504 -12.35 -2.38 31.11
C THR A 504 -12.00 -2.42 29.62
N LEU A 505 -10.91 -3.12 29.29
CA LEU A 505 -10.52 -3.39 27.91
C LEU A 505 -11.07 -4.76 27.50
N SER A 506 -11.50 -4.95 26.26
CA SER A 506 -11.78 -6.28 25.75
C SER A 506 -11.39 -6.44 24.30
N VAL A 507 -10.95 -7.65 23.94
CA VAL A 507 -10.64 -8.04 22.56
C VAL A 507 -11.56 -9.20 22.19
N GLN A 508 -12.32 -9.03 21.12
CA GLN A 508 -13.30 -10.00 20.62
C GLN A 508 -12.88 -10.58 19.28
N GLY A 509 -12.86 -11.92 19.21
CA GLY A 509 -12.77 -12.65 17.95
C GLY A 509 -14.11 -12.64 17.19
N VAL A 510 -14.06 -12.50 15.86
CA VAL A 510 -15.27 -12.47 15.01
C VAL A 510 -15.32 -13.58 13.96
N GLY A 511 -14.59 -14.68 14.18
CA GLY A 511 -14.68 -15.90 13.37
C GLY A 511 -13.71 -16.00 12.18
N TYR A 512 -12.75 -15.09 12.10
CA TYR A 512 -11.81 -14.97 10.98
C TYR A 512 -10.54 -15.80 11.18
N GLY A 513 -10.25 -16.17 12.43
CA GLY A 513 -8.99 -16.81 12.79
C GLY A 513 -8.81 -16.94 14.29
N LEU A 514 -7.73 -17.62 14.68
CA LEU A 514 -7.26 -17.67 16.07
C LEU A 514 -6.15 -16.64 16.23
N MET A 515 -6.06 -16.05 17.41
CA MET A 515 -4.99 -15.10 17.75
C MET A 515 -4.62 -15.20 19.22
N LYS A 516 -3.48 -14.64 19.60
CA LYS A 516 -3.05 -14.48 20.98
C LYS A 516 -3.10 -13.01 21.37
N VAL A 517 -3.65 -12.72 22.55
CA VAL A 517 -3.74 -11.36 23.08
C VAL A 517 -2.89 -11.29 24.34
N CYS A 518 -1.92 -10.40 24.34
CA CYS A 518 -1.06 -10.10 25.49
C CYS A 518 -1.36 -8.69 26.02
N TRP A 519 -1.20 -8.49 27.31
CA TRP A 519 -1.32 -7.17 27.95
C TRP A 519 -0.25 -6.99 29.03
N TRP A 520 0.13 -5.74 29.29
CA TRP A 520 1.04 -5.40 30.39
C TRP A 520 0.98 -3.90 30.70
N ASN A 521 1.51 -3.53 31.87
CA ASN A 521 1.73 -2.14 32.29
C ASN A 521 3.23 -1.83 32.37
N GLN A 522 3.61 -0.57 32.10
CA GLN A 522 4.99 -0.08 32.15
C GLN A 522 5.03 1.39 32.55
N TRP A 523 5.95 1.79 33.44
CA TRP A 523 6.07 3.19 33.85
C TRP A 523 6.75 4.08 32.80
N THR A 524 7.71 3.52 32.07
CA THR A 524 8.40 4.13 30.92
C THR A 524 8.59 3.07 29.84
N SER A 525 8.92 3.48 28.60
CA SER A 525 9.17 2.52 27.51
C SER A 525 10.32 1.55 27.82
N SER A 526 11.28 1.99 28.65
CA SER A 526 12.46 1.24 29.09
C SER A 526 12.26 0.43 30.38
N SER A 527 11.14 0.60 31.08
CA SER A 527 10.88 -0.09 32.35
C SER A 527 10.48 -1.56 32.14
N PRO A 528 10.75 -2.45 33.13
CA PRO A 528 10.26 -3.83 33.09
C PRO A 528 8.74 -3.91 32.93
N ARG A 529 8.27 -4.93 32.20
CA ARG A 529 6.83 -5.19 32.04
C ARG A 529 6.22 -5.68 33.36
N MET A 530 5.17 -5.02 33.81
CA MET A 530 4.38 -5.39 34.98
C MET A 530 3.10 -6.09 34.56
N SER A 531 2.68 -7.09 35.34
CA SER A 531 1.44 -7.85 35.12
C SER A 531 1.30 -8.38 33.67
N HIS A 532 2.41 -8.79 33.07
CA HIS A 532 2.42 -9.31 31.70
C HIS A 532 1.71 -10.67 31.64
N ARG A 533 0.63 -10.74 30.89
CA ARG A 533 -0.14 -11.97 30.68
C ARG A 533 -0.57 -12.08 29.23
N CYS A 534 -0.70 -13.31 28.75
CA CYS A 534 -1.16 -13.61 27.41
C CYS A 534 -2.17 -14.73 27.46
N ASP A 535 -3.25 -14.61 26.70
CA ASP A 535 -4.28 -15.62 26.58
C ASP A 535 -4.60 -15.84 25.10
N ASP A 536 -4.94 -17.08 24.75
CA ASP A 536 -5.37 -17.42 23.40
C ASP A 536 -6.83 -16.97 23.21
N LEU A 537 -7.10 -16.29 22.09
CA LEU A 537 -8.42 -15.83 21.68
C LEU A 537 -8.93 -16.75 20.56
N SER A 538 -9.96 -17.53 20.88
CA SER A 538 -10.62 -18.39 19.91
C SER A 538 -11.57 -17.61 18.99
N LEU A 539 -12.13 -18.29 17.99
CA LEU A 539 -12.88 -17.69 16.88
C LEU A 539 -13.96 -16.68 17.30
N TYR A 540 -14.79 -16.99 18.30
CA TYR A 540 -15.96 -16.20 18.70
C TYR A 540 -15.97 -15.86 20.19
N THR A 541 -14.80 -15.87 20.83
CA THR A 541 -14.68 -15.55 22.26
C THR A 541 -14.28 -14.10 22.48
N ASP A 542 -14.62 -13.60 23.67
CA ASP A 542 -14.21 -12.29 24.17
C ASP A 542 -13.20 -12.51 25.29
N LEU A 543 -12.07 -11.80 25.21
CA LEU A 543 -11.12 -11.68 26.30
C LEU A 543 -11.34 -10.34 26.98
N THR A 544 -11.84 -10.38 28.20
CA THR A 544 -12.00 -9.18 29.03
C THR A 544 -10.78 -9.00 29.92
N LEU A 545 -10.26 -7.79 29.85
CA LEU A 545 -9.07 -7.31 30.50
C LEU A 545 -9.52 -6.22 31.50
N ALA A 546 -9.89 -6.66 32.70
CA ALA A 546 -10.30 -5.77 33.77
C ALA A 546 -9.07 -5.22 34.52
N ASP A 547 -9.03 -3.91 34.73
CA ASP A 547 -8.01 -3.28 35.56
C ASP A 547 -8.00 -3.86 36.99
N GLU A 548 -6.81 -4.11 37.51
CA GLU A 548 -6.63 -4.27 38.95
C GLU A 548 -6.88 -2.91 39.62
N ALA A 549 -7.67 -2.88 40.70
CA ALA A 549 -7.94 -1.64 41.43
C ALA A 549 -6.61 -1.03 41.95
N ASN A 550 -6.48 0.31 41.87
CA ASN A 550 -5.35 1.11 42.37
C ASN A 550 -4.02 1.03 41.58
N LEU A 551 -4.08 0.94 40.24
CA LEU A 551 -2.89 0.98 39.38
C LEU A 551 -2.23 2.36 39.22
N CYS A 552 -2.94 3.44 39.56
CA CYS A 552 -2.38 4.80 39.59
C CYS A 552 -2.01 5.16 41.02
N ASP A 553 -0.85 5.78 41.22
CA ASP A 553 -0.42 6.22 42.54
C ASP A 553 -1.20 7.48 42.97
N GLU A 554 -2.00 7.37 44.03
CA GLU A 554 -2.77 8.49 44.58
C GLU A 554 -1.90 9.47 45.39
N ASN A 555 -0.69 9.08 45.80
CA ASN A 555 0.17 9.82 46.73
C ASN A 555 1.32 10.59 46.03
N GLU A 556 1.80 10.12 44.86
CA GLU A 556 2.79 10.84 44.04
C GLU A 556 2.17 11.39 42.74
N ASP A 557 1.72 12.65 42.76
CA ASP A 557 1.35 13.44 41.56
C ASP A 557 0.37 12.78 40.57
N LYS A 558 -0.43 11.80 41.02
CA LYS A 558 -1.42 11.09 40.18
C LYS A 558 -0.79 10.44 38.94
N LYS A 559 0.38 9.82 39.06
CA LYS A 559 1.04 9.11 37.96
C LYS A 559 0.42 7.74 37.74
N CYS A 560 0.10 7.44 36.48
CA CYS A 560 -0.36 6.11 36.04
C CYS A 560 0.70 5.46 35.14
N PRO A 561 0.83 4.13 35.13
CA PRO A 561 1.63 3.44 34.13
C PRO A 561 0.98 3.50 32.74
N ILE A 562 1.79 3.32 31.70
CA ILE A 562 1.36 3.09 30.32
C ILE A 562 0.81 1.66 30.24
N THR A 563 -0.36 1.49 29.62
CA THR A 563 -0.94 0.15 29.38
C THR A 563 -0.78 -0.23 27.92
N TYR A 564 -0.31 -1.45 27.67
CA TYR A 564 -0.17 -2.00 26.34
C TYR A 564 -1.06 -3.22 26.14
N VAL A 565 -1.60 -3.35 24.93
CA VAL A 565 -2.31 -4.54 24.46
C VAL A 565 -1.70 -4.95 23.12
N GLN A 566 -1.36 -6.22 22.97
CA GLN A 566 -0.71 -6.75 21.77
C GLN A 566 -1.49 -7.94 21.23
N VAL A 567 -1.82 -7.91 19.95
CA VAL A 567 -2.44 -9.02 19.21
C VAL A 567 -1.39 -9.63 18.29
N THR A 568 -1.13 -10.92 18.44
CA THR A 568 -0.05 -11.65 17.76
C THR A 568 -0.42 -13.12 17.53
N ASN A 569 0.50 -13.91 16.98
CA ASN A 569 0.35 -15.35 16.71
C ASN A 569 -0.98 -15.69 16.02
N VAL A 570 -1.17 -15.10 14.85
CA VAL A 570 -2.44 -15.09 14.13
C VAL A 570 -2.50 -16.24 13.14
N SER A 571 -3.62 -16.97 13.13
CA SER A 571 -3.94 -17.99 12.12
C SER A 571 -5.22 -17.61 11.41
N SER A 572 -5.25 -17.74 10.08
CA SER A 572 -6.38 -17.28 9.27
C SER A 572 -7.25 -18.41 8.76
N THR A 573 -8.54 -18.13 8.64
CA THR A 573 -9.51 -18.99 7.94
C THR A 573 -9.80 -18.51 6.50
N VAL A 574 -9.08 -17.50 6.03
CA VAL A 574 -9.19 -16.93 4.66
C VAL A 574 -10.61 -16.50 4.30
N LYS A 575 -11.21 -15.64 5.13
CA LYS A 575 -12.60 -15.17 4.99
C LYS A 575 -12.73 -13.66 4.72
N CYS A 576 -11.63 -12.93 4.66
CA CYS A 576 -11.66 -11.48 4.64
C CYS A 576 -12.01 -10.95 3.24
N VAL A 577 -13.26 -10.54 3.05
CA VAL A 577 -13.76 -10.04 1.75
C VAL A 577 -14.25 -8.59 1.83
N GLU A 578 -14.30 -8.02 3.04
CA GLU A 578 -14.75 -6.65 3.23
C GLU A 578 -13.82 -5.61 2.57
N LYS A 579 -14.32 -4.39 2.39
CA LYS A 579 -13.54 -3.29 1.80
C LYS A 579 -12.31 -2.93 2.63
N GLN A 580 -12.35 -3.15 3.94
CA GLN A 580 -11.28 -2.88 4.88
C GLN A 580 -10.20 -3.97 4.88
N CYS A 581 -10.50 -5.17 4.37
CA CYS A 581 -9.52 -6.23 4.22
C CYS A 581 -8.55 -5.87 3.10
N ARG A 582 -7.25 -5.75 3.40
CA ARG A 582 -6.21 -5.70 2.37
C ARG A 582 -6.07 -7.04 1.66
N TYR A 583 -6.08 -8.14 2.42
CA TYR A 583 -5.88 -9.49 1.91
C TYR A 583 -6.94 -10.48 2.41
N PRO A 584 -7.25 -11.55 1.65
CA PRO A 584 -8.24 -12.55 2.07
C PRO A 584 -7.93 -13.28 3.37
N ASP A 585 -6.65 -13.40 3.70
CA ASP A 585 -6.14 -14.08 4.89
C ASP A 585 -6.03 -13.16 6.11
N GLN A 586 -6.46 -11.90 6.03
CA GLN A 586 -6.50 -11.03 7.21
C GLN A 586 -7.50 -11.53 8.25
N VAL A 587 -7.12 -11.41 9.51
CA VAL A 587 -7.98 -11.74 10.65
C VAL A 587 -8.56 -10.47 11.25
N ARG A 588 -9.88 -10.39 11.23
CA ARG A 588 -10.65 -9.29 11.85
C ARG A 588 -10.87 -9.57 13.33
N TYR A 589 -10.82 -8.52 14.13
CA TYR A 589 -11.20 -8.54 15.55
C TYR A 589 -11.74 -7.16 15.99
N ARG A 590 -12.36 -7.12 17.15
CA ARG A 590 -12.86 -5.89 17.78
C ARG A 590 -12.13 -5.60 19.07
N VAL A 591 -11.74 -4.34 19.25
CA VAL A 591 -11.22 -3.84 20.53
C VAL A 591 -12.28 -2.92 21.14
N ARG A 592 -12.65 -3.18 22.38
CA ARG A 592 -13.60 -2.35 23.14
C ARG A 592 -12.94 -1.74 24.36
N VAL A 593 -13.36 -0.54 24.69
CA VAL A 593 -12.92 0.21 25.86
C VAL A 593 -14.16 0.75 26.57
N GLU A 594 -14.32 0.35 27.83
CA GLU A 594 -15.43 0.74 28.70
C GLU A 594 -14.86 1.44 29.93
N THR A 595 -15.47 2.57 30.33
CA THR A 595 -15.00 3.38 31.46
C THR A 595 -16.08 3.39 32.56
N ASP A 596 -15.93 2.57 33.58
CA ASP A 596 -16.99 2.36 34.57
C ASP A 596 -17.15 3.55 35.53
N GLU A 597 -16.07 4.29 35.81
CA GLU A 597 -16.07 5.42 36.74
C GLU A 597 -15.13 6.55 36.29
N CYS A 598 -15.61 7.80 36.26
CA CYS A 598 -14.79 8.96 35.95
C CYS A 598 -14.18 9.58 37.21
N SER A 599 -12.93 10.05 37.10
CA SER A 599 -12.34 10.86 38.17
C SER A 599 -13.04 12.22 38.25
N SER A 600 -13.50 12.63 39.43
CA SER A 600 -14.11 13.94 39.66
C SER A 600 -13.01 15.02 39.74
N GLY A 601 -12.44 15.41 38.61
CA GLY A 601 -11.20 16.20 38.55
C GLY A 601 -11.24 17.37 37.56
N ALA A 602 -12.03 18.39 37.88
CA ALA A 602 -11.91 19.82 37.55
C ALA A 602 -13.30 20.43 37.30
N ARG A 603 -14.06 20.69 38.37
CA ARG A 603 -15.18 21.64 38.27
C ARG A 603 -14.59 22.99 37.90
N ASN A 604 -14.94 23.47 36.71
CA ASN A 604 -14.64 24.82 36.25
C ASN A 604 -14.86 25.84 37.38
N ALA A 605 -13.88 26.71 37.58
CA ALA A 605 -13.88 27.84 38.51
C ALA A 605 -14.95 28.92 38.21
N SER A 606 -16.03 28.55 37.51
CA SER A 606 -17.13 29.41 37.10
C SER A 606 -18.23 29.49 38.14
N VAL A 607 -18.40 28.48 39.00
CA VAL A 607 -19.45 28.48 40.04
C VAL A 607 -19.04 29.37 41.23
N LEU A 608 -17.74 29.48 41.54
CA LEU A 608 -17.26 30.35 42.62
C LEU A 608 -17.41 31.85 42.31
N LYS A 609 -17.48 32.22 41.02
CA LYS A 609 -17.73 33.61 40.60
C LYS A 609 -19.19 34.01 40.78
N LEU A 610 -20.15 33.09 40.61
CA LEU A 610 -21.58 33.38 40.80
C LEU A 610 -21.96 33.52 42.28
N THR A 611 -21.32 32.76 43.17
CA THR A 611 -21.55 32.91 44.62
C THR A 611 -20.94 34.19 45.16
N LEU A 612 -19.78 34.63 44.65
CA LEU A 612 -19.14 35.88 45.08
C LEU A 612 -19.91 37.11 44.59
N THR A 613 -20.46 37.10 43.37
CA THR A 613 -21.30 38.21 42.87
C THR A 613 -22.65 38.29 43.56
N LEU A 614 -23.26 37.16 43.93
CA LEU A 614 -24.51 37.16 44.71
C LEU A 614 -24.29 37.66 46.14
N LEU A 615 -23.16 37.29 46.78
CA LEU A 615 -22.79 37.79 48.11
C LEU A 615 -22.47 39.29 48.10
N LEU A 616 -21.80 39.79 47.05
CA LEU A 616 -21.56 41.24 46.86
C LEU A 616 -22.85 42.03 46.61
N LEU A 617 -23.80 41.47 45.85
CA LEU A 617 -25.11 42.09 45.62
C LEU A 617 -25.97 42.14 46.89
N VAL A 618 -25.91 41.12 47.74
CA VAL A 618 -26.64 41.12 49.03
C VAL A 618 -26.03 42.12 50.02
N SER A 619 -24.71 42.31 50.02
CA SER A 619 -24.05 43.34 50.86
C SER A 619 -24.24 44.78 50.39
N LEU A 620 -24.77 44.99 49.17
CA LEU A 620 -25.12 46.31 48.62
C LEU A 620 -26.61 46.66 48.81
N ILE A 621 -27.41 45.72 49.32
CA ILE A 621 -28.86 45.87 49.55
C ILE A 621 -29.20 45.91 51.07
N GLN A 622 -28.21 45.68 51.95
CA GLN A 622 -28.26 46.05 53.37
C GLN A 622 -27.54 47.39 53.57
#